data_AF-A0A2T5C730-F1
#
_entry.id   AF-A0A2T5C730-F1
#
_cell.length_a   1.000
_cell.length_b   1.000
_cell.length_c   1.000
_cell.angle_alpha   90.00
_cell.angle_beta   90.00
_cell.angle_gamma   90.00
#
_symmetry.space_group_name_H-M   'P 1'
#
loop_
_entity.id
_entity.type
_entity.pdbx_description
1 polymer ?
#
loop_
_entity_poly.entity_id
_entity_poly.type
_entity_poly.pdbx_seq_one_letter_code
_entity_poly.pdbx_strand_id
1 'polypeptide(L)' 'MSVKEQLITEKLPRHVAVIMDGNGRWARQRGTARVFGHKNGVKAVREVTEAAAELGIDYLT' A
#
# COMPACT_ATOMS: atom_id res chain seq x y z
N MET A 1 -18.52 9.90 -4.38
CA MET A 1 -18.01 9.60 -3.03
C MET A 1 -16.71 8.84 -3.16
N SER A 2 -15.66 9.24 -2.45
CA SER A 2 -14.43 8.45 -2.40
C SER A 2 -14.68 7.12 -1.67
N VAL A 3 -13.86 6.08 -1.93
CA VAL A 3 -13.96 4.79 -1.22
C VAL A 3 -13.85 4.97 0.29
N LYS A 4 -13.07 5.98 0.74
CA LYS A 4 -12.88 6.31 2.17
C LYS A 4 -14.18 6.79 2.83
N GLU A 5 -15.00 7.57 2.13
CA GLU A 5 -16.29 8.07 2.65
C GLU A 5 -17.33 6.97 2.89
N GLN A 6 -17.11 5.77 2.35
CA GLN A 6 -18.00 4.62 2.51
C GLN A 6 -17.60 3.70 3.68
N LEU A 7 -16.48 3.99 4.36
CA LEU A 7 -15.98 3.17 5.46
C LEU A 7 -16.74 3.46 6.76
N ILE A 8 -17.08 2.39 7.49
CA ILE A 8 -17.58 2.48 8.86
C ILE A 8 -16.34 2.52 9.77
N THR A 9 -15.94 3.71 10.20
CA THR A 9 -14.68 3.95 10.93
C THR A 9 -14.59 3.15 12.23
N GLU A 10 -15.70 2.90 12.92
CA GLU A 10 -15.75 2.09 14.15
C GLU A 10 -15.46 0.61 13.94
N LYS A 11 -15.48 0.15 12.67
CA LYS A 11 -15.22 -1.24 12.30
C LYS A 11 -13.84 -1.46 11.68
N LEU A 12 -13.00 -0.43 11.65
CA LEU A 12 -11.65 -0.56 11.10
C LEU A 12 -10.79 -1.49 11.97
N PRO A 13 -9.94 -2.33 11.35
CA PRO A 13 -9.00 -3.16 12.10
C PRO A 13 -7.96 -2.29 12.78
N ARG A 14 -7.55 -2.66 13.99
CA ARG A 14 -6.45 -1.97 14.69
C ARG A 14 -5.09 -2.28 14.08
N HIS A 15 -4.92 -3.45 13.46
CA HIS A 15 -3.67 -3.91 12.88
C HIS A 15 -3.90 -4.51 11.50
N VAL A 16 -3.14 -4.03 10.52
CA VAL A 16 -3.11 -4.55 9.15
C VAL A 16 -1.69 -5.00 8.81
N ALA A 17 -1.55 -6.14 8.16
CA ALA A 17 -0.28 -6.61 7.60
C ALA A 17 -0.38 -6.72 6.08
N VAL A 18 0.63 -6.22 5.36
CA VAL A 18 0.68 -6.18 3.90
C VAL A 18 1.96 -6.81 3.39
N ILE A 19 1.83 -7.89 2.62
CA ILE A 19 2.97 -8.49 1.93
C ILE A 19 3.17 -7.79 0.58
N MET A 20 4.22 -6.96 0.49
CA MET A 20 4.54 -6.20 -0.73
C MET A 20 5.34 -7.03 -1.75
N ASP A 21 4.70 -8.04 -2.33
CA ASP A 21 5.26 -8.84 -3.42
C ASP A 21 4.96 -8.24 -4.81
N GLY A 22 5.71 -8.66 -5.83
CA GLY A 22 5.37 -8.43 -7.23
C GLY A 22 6.19 -7.36 -7.94
N ASN A 23 7.06 -6.63 -7.23
CA ASN A 23 7.90 -5.57 -7.82
C ASN A 23 8.72 -6.05 -9.03
N GLY A 24 9.27 -7.26 -8.96
CA GLY A 24 10.00 -7.87 -10.09
C GLY A 24 9.11 -8.22 -11.28
N ARG A 25 7.91 -8.78 -11.01
CA ARG A 25 6.91 -9.08 -12.06
C ARG A 25 6.42 -7.80 -12.72
N TRP A 26 6.16 -6.77 -11.93
CA TRP A 26 5.76 -5.44 -12.38
C TRP A 26 6.79 -4.80 -13.32
N ALA A 27 8.08 -4.90 -12.97
CA ALA A 27 9.16 -4.35 -13.81
C ALA A 27 9.28 -5.10 -15.14
N ARG A 28 9.20 -6.44 -15.09
CA ARG A 28 9.27 -7.31 -16.28
C ARG A 28 8.13 -7.06 -17.25
N GLN A 29 6.90 -6.91 -16.76
CA GLN A 29 5.72 -6.60 -17.60
C GLN A 29 5.85 -5.26 -18.34
N ARG A 30 6.67 -4.34 -17.82
CA ARG A 30 6.93 -3.02 -18.41
C ARG A 30 8.22 -2.96 -19.24
N GLY A 31 8.91 -4.08 -19.42
CA GLY A 31 10.20 -4.12 -20.12
C GLY A 31 11.31 -3.32 -19.42
N THR A 32 11.18 -3.08 -18.11
CA THR A 32 12.12 -2.25 -17.33
C THR A 32 13.02 -3.11 -16.43
N ALA A 33 14.16 -2.54 -16.04
CA ALA A 33 15.06 -3.19 -15.09
C ALA A 33 14.40 -3.34 -13.70
N ARG A 34 14.76 -4.42 -12.98
CA ARG A 34 14.19 -4.76 -11.66
C ARG A 34 14.27 -3.62 -10.62
N VAL A 35 15.31 -2.80 -10.70
CA VAL A 35 15.49 -1.62 -9.84
C VAL A 35 14.32 -0.64 -9.94
N PHE A 36 13.72 -0.48 -11.13
CA PHE A 36 12.52 0.35 -11.29
C PHE A 36 11.31 -0.23 -10.57
N GLY A 37 11.18 -1.55 -10.52
CA GLY A 37 10.17 -2.22 -9.71
C GLY A 37 10.34 -1.90 -8.22
N HIS A 38 11.56 -1.95 -7.69
CA HIS A 38 11.83 -1.59 -6.30
C HIS A 38 11.53 -0.10 -6.01
N LYS A 39 11.90 0.82 -6.90
CA LYS A 39 11.55 2.25 -6.76
C LYS A 39 10.03 2.47 -6.70
N ASN A 40 9.26 1.74 -7.51
CA ASN A 40 7.80 1.77 -7.45
C ASN A 40 7.27 1.16 -6.15
N GLY A 41 7.91 0.10 -5.65
CA GLY A 41 7.61 -0.45 -4.32
C GLY A 41 7.72 0.58 -3.21
N VAL A 42 8.75 1.44 -3.22
CA VAL A 42 8.91 2.53 -2.23
C VAL A 42 7.74 3.52 -2.30
N LYS A 43 7.26 3.85 -3.49
CA LYS A 43 6.06 4.71 -3.64
C LYS A 43 4.83 4.04 -3.05
N ALA A 44 4.62 2.75 -3.30
CA ALA A 44 3.50 1.99 -2.74
C ALA A 44 3.55 1.92 -1.21
N VAL A 45 4.74 1.69 -0.61
CA VAL A 45 4.93 1.74 0.85
C VAL A 45 4.42 3.05 1.42
N ARG A 46 4.84 4.17 0.79
CA ARG A 46 4.50 5.50 1.24
C ARG A 46 2.99 5.73 1.19
N GLU A 47 2.36 5.41 0.07
CA GLU A 47 0.90 5.56 -0.10
C GLU A 47 0.10 4.73 0.92
N VAL A 48 0.52 3.49 1.19
CA VAL A 48 -0.14 2.62 2.18
C VAL A 48 0.05 3.17 3.60
N THR A 49 1.25 3.66 3.93
CA THR A 49 1.56 4.21 5.25
C THR A 49 0.76 5.50 5.49
N GLU A 50 0.71 6.40 4.51
CA GLU A 50 -0.09 7.63 4.56
C GLU A 50 -1.58 7.31 4.72
N ALA A 51 -2.10 6.35 3.96
CA ALA A 51 -3.49 5.91 4.09
C ALA A 51 -3.80 5.28 5.45
N ALA A 52 -2.90 4.47 6.00
CA ALA A 52 -3.07 3.88 7.33
C ALA A 52 -3.14 4.96 8.42
N ALA A 53 -2.27 5.97 8.33
CA ALA A 53 -2.27 7.10 9.25
C ALA A 53 -3.56 7.94 9.14
N GLU A 54 -4.01 8.25 7.92
CA GLU A 54 -5.24 9.00 7.68
C GLU A 54 -6.49 8.26 8.18
N LEU A 55 -6.51 6.93 8.09
CA LEU A 55 -7.62 6.09 8.55
C LEU A 55 -7.57 5.79 10.05
N GLY A 56 -6.50 6.17 10.74
CA GLY A 56 -6.32 5.90 12.17
C GLY A 56 -6.06 4.42 12.48
N ILE A 57 -5.39 3.69 11.59
CA ILE A 57 -4.95 2.32 11.85
C ILE A 57 -3.75 2.36 12.82
N ASP A 58 -3.89 1.74 13.99
CA ASP A 58 -2.85 1.77 15.05
C ASP A 58 -1.54 1.10 14.61
N TYR A 59 -1.63 -0.02 13.87
CA TYR A 59 -0.47 -0.84 13.50
C TYR A 59 -0.51 -1.24 12.02
N LEU A 60 0.61 -1.03 11.33
CA LEU A 60 0.85 -1.50 9.97
C LEU A 60 2.13 -2.35 9.95
N THR A 61 2.07 -3.52 9.30
CA THR A 61 3.22 -4.44 9.13
C THR A 61 3.46 -4.76 7.66
#